data_AF-A0A1I0CBM6-F1
#
_entry.id   AF-A0A1I0CBM6-F1
#
_cell.length_a   1.000
_cell.length_b   1.000
_cell.length_c   1.000
_cell.angle_alpha   90.00
_cell.angle_beta   90.00
_cell.angle_gamma   90.00
#
_symmetry.space_group_name_H-M   'P 1'
#
loop_
_entity.id
_entity.type
_entity.pdbx_description
1 polymer ?
#
loop_
_entity_poly.entity_id
_entity_poly.type
_entity_poly.pdbx_seq_one_letter_code
_entity_poly.pdbx_strand_id
1 'polypeptide(L)' 'MQKENLLKKINQKREMMLKTAKLTGFGSKHTLESSREVDLLIIQYQRLTVSEG' A
#
# COMPACT_ATOMS: atom_id res chain seq x y z
N MET A 1 16.92 -4.97 5.62
CA MET A 1 15.93 -6.00 6.05
C MET A 1 14.52 -5.48 6.35
N GLN A 2 14.29 -4.57 7.32
CA GLN A 2 12.92 -4.13 7.65
C GLN A 2 12.24 -3.32 6.52
N LYS A 3 12.98 -2.42 5.87
CA LYS A 3 12.49 -1.62 4.73
C LYS A 3 12.09 -2.45 3.51
N GLU A 4 12.91 -3.43 3.13
CA GLU A 4 12.64 -4.28 1.97
C GLU A 4 11.39 -5.14 2.17
N ASN A 5 11.19 -5.65 3.37
CA ASN A 5 9.96 -6.39 3.73
C ASN A 5 8.73 -5.49 3.68
N LEU A 6 8.86 -4.23 4.11
CA LEU A 6 7.78 -3.26 4.03
C LEU A 6 7.46 -2.89 2.57
N LEU A 7 8.48 -2.70 1.74
CA LEU A 7 8.33 -2.43 0.32
C LEU A 7 7.65 -3.59 -0.42
N LYS A 8 8.02 -4.84 -0.11
CA LYS A 8 7.34 -6.04 -0.62
C LYS A 8 5.87 -6.07 -0.22
N LYS A 9 5.55 -5.77 1.04
CA LYS A 9 4.15 -5.68 1.51
C LYS A 9 3.36 -4.59 0.78
N ILE A 10 3.95 -3.42 0.58
CA ILE A 10 3.31 -2.32 -0.18
C ILE A 10 2.98 -2.80 -1.60
N ASN A 11 3.93 -3.42 -2.29
CA ASN A 11 3.72 -3.90 -3.66
C ASN A 11 2.64 -4.98 -3.74
N GLN A 12 2.69 -5.99 -2.85
CA GLN A 12 1.66 -7.04 -2.81
C GLN A 12 0.26 -6.45 -2.56
N LYS A 13 0.14 -5.50 -1.63
CA LYS A 13 -1.15 -4.91 -1.29
C LYS A 13 -1.66 -3.99 -2.41
N ARG A 14 -0.76 -3.29 -3.10
CA ARG A 14 -1.09 -2.50 -4.29
C ARG A 14 -1.58 -3.38 -5.43
N GLU A 15 -0.95 -4.52 -5.68
CA GLU A 15 -1.44 -5.48 -6.68
C GLU A 15 -2.83 -6.03 -6.33
N MET A 16 -3.07 -6.34 -5.06
CA MET A 16 -4.38 -6.78 -4.59
C MET A 16 -5.44 -5.68 -4.78
N MET A 17 -5.13 -4.43 -4.42
CA MET A 17 -6.00 -3.28 -4.65
C MET A 17 -6.33 -3.14 -6.15
N LEU A 18 -5.35 -3.24 -7.04
CA LEU A 18 -5.57 -3.15 -8.49
C LEU A 18 -6.45 -4.29 -9.02
N LYS A 19 -6.29 -5.52 -8.49
CA LYS A 19 -7.17 -6.64 -8.83
C LYS A 19 -8.60 -6.38 -8.37
N THR A 20 -8.78 -5.90 -7.14
CA THR A 20 -10.11 -5.52 -6.60
C THR A 20 -10.73 -4.37 -7.38
N ALA A 21 -9.93 -3.37 -7.76
CA ALA A 21 -10.37 -2.23 -8.56
C ALA A 21 -10.83 -2.65 -9.97
N LYS A 22 -10.13 -3.62 -10.58
CA LYS A 22 -10.56 -4.20 -11.87
C LYS A 22 -11.89 -4.94 -11.78
N LEU A 23 -12.21 -5.52 -10.63
CA LEU A 23 -13.45 -6.28 -10.42
C LEU A 23 -14.63 -5.40 -9.95
N THR A 24 -14.36 -4.42 -9.08
CA THR A 24 -15.39 -3.67 -8.35
C THR A 24 -15.42 -2.19 -8.68
N GLY A 25 -14.42 -1.69 -9.42
CA GLY A 25 -14.22 -0.28 -9.71
C GLY A 25 -13.35 0.43 -8.67
N PHE A 26 -12.73 1.55 -9.06
CA PHE A 26 -11.88 2.36 -8.17
C PHE A 26 -12.66 3.10 -7.07
N GLY A 27 -13.92 3.42 -7.33
CA GLY A 27 -14.82 4.07 -6.37
C GLY A 27 -15.51 3.11 -5.41
N SER A 28 -15.25 1.80 -5.51
CA SER A 28 -15.85 0.83 -4.59
C SER A 28 -15.28 1.03 -3.18
N LYS A 29 -16.11 0.85 -2.17
CA LYS A 29 -15.69 0.93 -0.76
C LYS A 29 -14.46 0.04 -0.50
N HIS A 30 -14.45 -1.17 -1.05
CA HIS A 30 -13.34 -2.12 -0.91
C HIS A 30 -12.04 -1.63 -1.54
N THR A 31 -12.11 -1.00 -2.72
CA THR A 31 -10.92 -0.41 -3.35
C THR A 31 -10.42 0.81 -2.60
N LEU A 32 -11.33 1.66 -2.11
CA LEU A 32 -10.98 2.84 -1.31
C LEU A 32 -10.34 2.46 0.04
N GLU A 33 -10.88 1.45 0.72
CA GLU A 33 -10.29 0.91 1.95
C GLU A 33 -8.90 0.33 1.67
N SER A 34 -8.76 -0.46 0.60
CA SER A 34 -7.47 -1.01 0.18
C SER A 34 -6.45 0.09 -0.17
N SER A 35 -6.88 1.17 -0.83
CA SER A 35 -6.04 2.33 -1.13
C SER A 35 -5.51 2.97 0.14
N ARG A 36 -6.40 3.20 1.11
CA ARG A 36 -6.02 3.82 2.39
C ARG A 36 -4.97 3.00 3.13
N GLU A 37 -5.10 1.67 3.11
CA GLU A 37 -4.11 0.79 3.72
C GLU A 37 -2.75 0.81 3.00
N VAL A 38 -2.74 0.94 1.67
CA VAL A 38 -1.50 1.11 0.89
C VAL A 38 -0.83 2.44 1.24
N ASP A 39 -1.59 3.53 1.33
CA ASP A 39 -1.08 4.85 1.73
C ASP A 39 -0.44 4.83 3.12
N LEU A 40 -1.08 4.17 4.10
CA LEU A 40 -0.52 4.04 5.45
C LEU A 40 0.82 3.29 5.46
N LEU A 41 0.95 2.22 4.67
CA LEU A 41 2.20 1.47 4.54
C LEU A 41 3.29 2.31 3.86
N ILE A 42 2.94 3.11 2.85
CA ILE A 42 3.87 4.04 2.19
C ILE A 42 4.35 5.10 3.18
N ILE A 43 3.46 5.69 3.98
CA ILE A 43 3.83 6.67 5.00
C ILE A 43 4.78 6.04 6.03
N GLN A 44 4.51 4.81 6.46
CA GLN A 44 5.39 4.09 7.39
C GLN A 44 6.77 3.84 6.77
N TYR A 45 6.82 3.44 5.50
CA TYR A 45 8.08 3.28 4.76
C TYR A 45 8.85 4.58 4.67
N GLN A 46 8.18 5.66 4.29
CA GLN A 46 8.76 7.00 4.17
C GLN A 46 9.34 7.50 5.49
N ARG A 47 8.61 7.32 6.60
CA ARG A 47 9.11 7.69 7.94
C ARG A 47 10.36 6.90 8.32
N LEU A 48 10.39 5.59 8.04
CA LEU A 48 11.58 4.78 8.25
C LEU A 48 12.74 5.19 7.34
N THR A 49 12.47 5.72 6.14
CA THR A 49 13.52 6.26 5.26
C THR A 49 14.02 7.63 5.64
N VAL A 50 13.16 8.50 6.15
CA VAL A 50 13.51 9.87 6.53
C VAL A 50 14.21 9.92 7.89
N SER A 51 13.90 9.03 8.83
CA SER A 51 14.59 8.95 10.12
C SER A 51 16.04 8.41 10.04
N GLU A 52 16.51 7.95 8.88
CA GLU A 52 17.91 7.56 8.65
C GLU A 52 18.71 8.65 7.89
N GLY A 53 18.17 9.86 7.75
CA GLY A 53 18.81 11.02 7.11
C GLY A 53 19.34 12.04 8.11
#